data_AF-A0A6J0LNA5-F1
#
_entry.id   AF-A0A6J0LNA5-F1
#
_cell.length_a   1.000
_cell.length_b   1.000
_cell.length_c   1.000
_cell.angle_alpha   90.00
_cell.angle_beta   90.00
_cell.angle_gamma   90.00
#
_symmetry.space_group_name_H-M   'P 1'
#
loop_
_entity.id
_entity.type
_entity.pdbx_description
1 polymer ?
#
loop_
_entity_poly.entity_id
_entity_poly.type
_entity_poly.pdbx_seq_one_letter_code
_entity_poly.pdbx_strand_id
1 'polypeptide(L)'
;MVADALRNGDWWLSASRSRNAIISLLKQCLPPATPIVQSSTDDRYLWKMGNESPTDQFSTAKTWNVLHPPSPPVYWHAQVWFKGRVPKHAFISWLVAWNRLTTRDRMRSWVLRSGASSALD
;
A
#
# COMPACT_ATOMS: atom_id res chain seq x y z
N MET A 1 25.17 -1.68 12.45
CA MET A 1 25.25 -2.36 11.15
C MET A 1 25.02 -3.86 11.35
N VAL A 2 24.99 -4.70 10.31
CA VAL A 2 24.75 -6.16 10.46
C VAL A 2 25.89 -6.79 11.27
N ALA A 3 27.14 -6.38 11.02
CA ALA A 3 28.31 -6.85 11.77
C ALA A 3 28.20 -6.55 13.28
N ASP A 4 27.63 -5.40 13.67
CA ASP A 4 27.45 -5.03 15.09
C ASP A 4 26.47 -5.94 15.85
N ALA A 5 25.63 -6.68 15.13
CA ALA A 5 24.71 -7.66 15.73
C ALA A 5 25.43 -8.99 16.08
N LEU A 6 26.71 -9.12 15.73
CA LEU A 6 27.53 -10.28 16.08
C LEU A 6 28.32 -10.01 17.36
N ARG A 7 28.39 -11.00 18.25
CA ARG A 7 29.21 -10.99 19.47
C ARG A 7 29.98 -12.30 19.57
N ASN A 8 31.30 -12.21 19.79
CA ASN A 8 32.18 -13.37 19.90
C ASN A 8 32.06 -14.37 18.73
N GLY A 9 31.85 -13.85 17.51
CA GLY A 9 31.75 -14.67 16.29
C GLY A 9 30.38 -15.29 16.01
N ASP A 10 29.34 -14.96 16.77
CA ASP A 10 27.98 -15.48 16.57
C ASP A 10 26.91 -14.38 16.77
N TRP A 11 25.67 -14.62 16.35
CA TRP A 11 24.59 -13.65 16.57
C TRP A 11 24.38 -13.40 18.06
N TRP A 12 24.23 -12.14 18.46
CA TRP A 12 23.94 -11.79 19.86
C TRP A 12 22.68 -12.50 20.39
N LEU A 13 21.72 -12.78 19.50
CA LEU A 13 20.48 -13.49 19.80
C LEU A 13 20.73 -14.95 20.20
N SER A 14 21.79 -15.59 19.69
CA SER A 14 22.15 -16.99 19.99
C SER A 14 22.37 -17.21 21.49
N ALA A 15 22.95 -16.23 22.19
CA ALA A 15 23.18 -16.26 23.64
C ALA A 15 21.89 -16.17 24.47
N SER A 16 20.78 -15.70 23.88
CA SER A 16 19.50 -15.58 24.59
C SER A 16 18.96 -16.93 25.00
N ARG A 17 18.66 -17.12 26.29
CA ARG A 17 17.97 -18.33 26.82
C ARG A 17 16.44 -18.18 26.87
N SER A 18 15.90 -17.14 26.25
CA SER A 18 14.46 -16.89 26.28
C SER A 18 13.67 -18.01 25.63
N ARG A 19 12.53 -18.38 26.25
CA ARG A 19 11.54 -19.32 25.70
C ARG A 19 10.49 -18.64 24.82
N ASN A 20 10.66 -17.35 24.52
CA ASN A 20 9.74 -16.60 23.68
C ASN A 20 9.76 -17.15 22.24
N ALA A 21 8.59 -17.49 21.70
CA ALA A 21 8.45 -18.08 20.37
C ALA A 21 9.00 -17.18 19.24
N ILE A 22 8.87 -15.86 19.36
CA ILE A 22 9.40 -14.90 18.37
C ILE A 22 10.92 -14.95 18.36
N ILE A 23 11.56 -15.01 19.53
CA ILE A 23 13.03 -15.10 19.63
C ILE A 23 13.51 -16.43 19.02
N SER A 24 12.81 -17.54 19.29
CA SER A 24 13.12 -18.83 18.68
C SER A 24 12.99 -18.82 17.16
N LEU A 25 11.93 -18.20 16.63
CA LEU A 25 11.73 -18.04 15.19
C LEU A 25 12.86 -17.20 14.56
N LEU A 26 13.19 -16.06 15.17
CA LEU A 26 14.27 -15.20 14.68
C LEU A 26 15.60 -15.94 14.61
N LYS A 27 15.93 -16.76 15.62
CA LYS A 27 17.15 -17.61 15.59
C LYS A 27 17.17 -18.58 14.41
N GLN A 28 16.03 -19.16 14.06
CA GLN A 28 15.91 -20.11 12.94
C GLN A 28 16.01 -19.41 11.58
N CYS A 29 15.58 -18.15 11.49
CA CYS A 29 15.64 -17.38 10.25
C CYS A 29 17.00 -16.71 9.99
N LEU A 30 17.89 -16.65 10.98
CA LEU A 30 19.21 -16.03 10.82
C LEU A 30 20.17 -16.98 10.09
N PRO A 31 20.95 -16.46 9.11
CA PRO A 31 21.97 -17.25 8.43
C PRO A 31 23.14 -17.56 9.37
N PRO A 32 24.01 -18.53 9.04
CA PRO A 32 25.23 -18.77 9.81
C PRO A 32 26.11 -17.50 9.85
N ALA A 33 26.68 -17.21 11.03
CA ALA A 33 27.47 -16.00 11.26
C ALA A 33 28.88 -16.05 10.62
N THR A 34 29.45 -17.25 10.46
CA THR A 34 30.82 -17.47 9.96
C THR A 34 31.17 -16.72 8.66
N PRO A 35 30.38 -16.77 7.57
CA PRO A 35 30.70 -16.03 6.35
C PRO A 35 30.63 -14.50 6.53
N ILE A 36 29.80 -14.01 7.46
CA ILE A 36 29.64 -12.58 7.72
C ILE A 36 30.84 -12.06 8.52
N VAL A 37 31.30 -12.81 9.52
CA VAL A 37 32.50 -12.47 10.32
C VAL A 37 33.76 -12.43 9.45
N GLN A 38 33.85 -13.31 8.46
CA GLN A 38 35.00 -13.40 7.55
C GLN A 38 34.91 -12.43 6.37
N SER A 39 33.79 -11.72 6.22
CA SER A 39 33.61 -10.73 5.15
C SER A 39 34.53 -9.54 5.38
N SER A 40 35.26 -9.13 4.35
CA SER A 40 35.99 -7.85 4.29
C SER A 40 35.15 -6.71 3.72
N THR A 41 33.88 -6.97 3.39
CA THR A 41 32.97 -5.97 2.82
C THR A 41 32.21 -5.27 3.93
N ASP A 42 32.23 -3.93 3.91
CA ASP A 42 31.47 -3.10 4.83
C ASP A 42 29.96 -3.22 4.59
N ASP A 43 29.20 -3.01 5.67
CA ASP A 43 27.75 -3.00 5.61
C ASP A 43 27.23 -1.81 4.79
N ARG A 44 26.31 -2.09 3.86
CA ARG A 44 25.72 -1.10 2.97
C ARG A 44 24.21 -1.06 3.10
N TYR A 45 23.66 0.14 3.05
CA TYR A 45 22.22 0.37 3.02
C TYR A 45 21.72 0.34 1.58
N LEU A 46 20.76 -0.53 1.30
CA LEU A 46 20.11 -0.64 -0.01
C LEU A 46 18.61 -0.39 0.13
N TRP A 47 18.04 0.26 -0.88
CA TRP A 47 16.59 0.47 -1.00
C TRP A 47 15.95 -0.76 -1.63
N LYS A 48 14.98 -1.37 -0.93
CA LYS A 48 14.16 -2.45 -1.47
C LYS A 48 12.75 -1.93 -1.76
N MET A 49 12.35 -2.04 -3.02
CA MET A 49 11.14 -1.42 -3.54
C MET A 49 10.16 -2.51 -3.94
N GLY A 50 9.25 -2.87 -3.04
CA GLY A 50 8.33 -4.01 -3.23
C GLY A 50 9.09 -5.33 -3.41
N ASN A 51 8.81 -6.02 -4.51
CA ASN A 51 9.46 -7.30 -4.86
C ASN A 51 10.68 -7.14 -5.79
N GLU A 52 11.10 -5.91 -6.09
CA GLU A 52 12.33 -5.67 -6.87
C GLU A 52 13.58 -6.01 -6.05
N SER A 53 14.70 -6.24 -6.76
CA SER A 53 16.00 -6.39 -6.13
C SER A 53 16.41 -5.11 -5.39
N PRO A 54 17.13 -5.23 -4.25
CA PRO A 54 17.66 -4.06 -3.56
C PRO A 54 18.58 -3.23 -4.47
N THR A 55 18.53 -1.91 -4.35
CA THR A 55 19.32 -0.97 -5.16
C THR A 55 19.94 0.14 -4.31
N ASP A 56 21.08 0.67 -4.74
CA ASP A 56 21.70 1.85 -4.12
C ASP A 56 20.93 3.15 -4.45
N GLN A 57 20.03 3.15 -5.44
CA GLN A 57 19.35 4.36 -5.90
C GLN A 57 17.94 4.49 -5.32
N PHE A 58 17.68 5.62 -4.67
CA PHE A 58 16.34 5.97 -4.24
C PHE A 58 15.52 6.55 -5.41
N SER A 59 14.24 6.19 -5.48
CA SER A 59 13.29 6.77 -6.45
C SER A 59 11.95 7.04 -5.79
N THR A 60 11.65 8.32 -5.58
CA THR A 60 10.36 8.77 -5.01
C THR A 60 9.16 8.23 -5.80
N ALA A 61 9.25 8.23 -7.13
CA ALA A 61 8.17 7.75 -8.00
C ALA A 61 7.90 6.25 -7.80
N LYS A 62 8.96 5.43 -7.76
CA LYS A 62 8.80 4.00 -7.46
C LYS A 62 8.28 3.80 -6.03
N THR A 63 8.76 4.57 -5.05
CA THR A 63 8.35 4.43 -3.64
C THR A 63 6.87 4.72 -3.51
N TRP A 64 6.42 5.79 -4.17
CA TRP A 64 5.02 6.17 -4.21
C TRP A 64 4.14 5.05 -4.76
N ASN A 65 4.53 4.45 -5.89
CA ASN A 65 3.76 3.36 -6.53
C ASN A 65 3.70 2.10 -5.68
N VAL A 66 4.77 1.77 -4.94
CA VAL A 66 4.77 0.62 -4.01
C VAL A 66 3.87 0.88 -2.80
N LEU A 67 3.88 2.10 -2.27
CA LEU A 67 3.03 2.49 -1.14
C LEU A 67 1.55 2.66 -1.54
N HIS A 68 1.30 3.02 -2.80
CA HIS A 68 -0.04 3.25 -3.35
C HIS A 68 -0.26 2.36 -4.58
N PRO A 69 -0.45 1.05 -4.39
CA PRO A 69 -0.72 0.15 -5.49
C PRO A 69 -1.96 0.62 -6.25
N PRO A 70 -1.92 0.69 -7.58
CA PRO A 70 -3.06 1.13 -8.37
C PRO A 70 -4.25 0.21 -8.11
N SER A 71 -5.40 0.80 -7.80
CA SER A 71 -6.64 0.04 -7.70
C SER A 71 -7.03 -0.53 -9.06
N PRO A 72 -7.72 -1.68 -9.11
CA PRO A 72 -8.28 -2.20 -10.35
C PRO A 72 -9.08 -1.12 -11.08
N PRO A 73 -8.92 -0.98 -12.40
CA PRO A 73 -9.67 0.00 -13.16
C PRO A 73 -11.18 -0.30 -13.07
N VAL A 74 -11.94 0.70 -12.64
CA VAL A 74 -13.40 0.64 -12.58
C VAL A 74 -14.00 0.70 -13.99
N TYR A 75 -15.12 0.00 -14.20
CA TYR A 75 -15.74 -0.17 -15.51
C TYR A 75 -16.10 1.14 -16.24
N TRP A 76 -16.30 2.24 -15.50
CA TRP A 76 -16.65 3.56 -16.03
C TRP A 76 -15.43 4.45 -16.31
N HIS A 77 -14.21 4.04 -15.91
CA HIS A 77 -13.03 4.88 -15.99
C HIS A 77 -12.75 5.36 -17.42
N ALA A 78 -12.82 4.45 -18.41
CA ALA A 78 -12.55 4.78 -19.81
C ALA A 78 -13.60 5.75 -20.39
N GLN A 79 -14.85 5.63 -19.99
CA GLN A 79 -15.98 6.43 -20.43
C GLN A 79 -15.93 7.84 -19.84
N VAL A 80 -15.39 7.98 -18.63
CA VAL A 80 -15.25 9.27 -17.95
C VAL A 80 -13.95 9.98 -18.34
N TRP A 81 -12.84 9.24 -18.45
CA TRP A 81 -11.49 9.80 -18.59
C TRP A 81 -10.85 9.57 -19.97
N PHE A 82 -11.65 9.51 -21.05
CA PHE A 82 -11.14 9.38 -22.43
C PHE A 82 -10.35 10.58 -22.94
N LYS A 83 -9.60 10.38 -24.03
CA LYS A 83 -8.84 11.43 -24.72
C LYS A 83 -9.79 12.38 -25.46
N GLY A 84 -9.64 13.69 -25.26
CA GLY A 84 -10.52 14.71 -25.85
C GLY A 84 -11.80 15.00 -25.04
N ARG A 85 -11.92 14.43 -23.83
CA ARG A 85 -13.01 14.76 -22.91
C ARG A 85 -13.02 16.25 -22.56
N VAL A 86 -14.22 16.80 -22.38
CA VAL A 86 -14.39 18.13 -21.77
C VAL A 86 -14.29 17.98 -20.25
N PRO A 87 -13.34 18.65 -19.56
CA PRO A 87 -13.10 18.46 -18.13
C PRO A 87 -14.36 18.62 -17.25
N LYS A 88 -15.21 19.61 -17.55
CA LYS A 88 -16.47 19.83 -16.82
C LYS A 88 -17.41 18.62 -16.89
N HIS A 89 -17.58 18.03 -18.07
CA HIS A 89 -18.46 16.88 -18.27
C HIS A 89 -17.87 15.62 -17.63
N ALA A 90 -16.56 15.40 -17.78
CA ALA A 90 -15.87 14.29 -17.14
C ALA A 90 -16.03 14.33 -15.60
N PHE A 91 -15.90 15.51 -15.00
CA PHE A 91 -16.10 15.68 -13.55
C PHE A 91 -17.53 15.35 -13.12
N ILE A 92 -18.55 15.82 -13.85
CA ILE A 92 -19.95 15.50 -13.55
C ILE A 92 -20.21 13.99 -13.73
N SER A 93 -19.77 13.39 -14.83
CA SER A 93 -19.92 11.95 -15.09
C SER A 93 -19.21 11.10 -14.04
N TRP A 94 -18.05 11.55 -13.54
CA TRP A 94 -17.37 10.93 -12.40
C TRP A 94 -18.26 10.96 -11.15
N LEU A 95 -18.83 12.12 -10.78
CA LEU A 95 -19.75 12.22 -9.65
C LEU A 95 -21.00 11.34 -9.82
N VAL A 96 -21.54 11.25 -11.04
CA VAL A 96 -22.67 10.35 -11.36
C VAL A 96 -22.28 8.89 -11.15
N ALA A 97 -21.12 8.47 -11.65
CA ALA A 97 -20.62 7.11 -11.52
C ALA A 97 -20.40 6.71 -10.05
N TRP A 98 -20.07 7.68 -9.19
CA TRP A 98 -19.98 7.53 -7.74
C TRP A 98 -21.32 7.68 -6.99
N ASN A 99 -22.43 7.95 -7.69
CA ASN A 99 -23.72 8.33 -7.11
C ASN A 99 -23.61 9.47 -6.08
N ARG A 100 -22.73 10.44 -6.32
CA ARG A 100 -22.45 11.58 -5.42
C ARG A 100 -23.14 12.89 -5.83
N LEU A 101 -24.16 12.82 -6.67
CA LEU A 101 -24.94 14.00 -7.05
C LEU A 101 -26.05 14.28 -6.05
N THR A 102 -25.80 15.25 -5.16
CA THR A 102 -26.75 15.75 -4.16
C THR A 102 -28.10 16.15 -4.74
N THR A 103 -28.13 16.70 -5.97
CA THR A 103 -29.37 17.09 -6.64
C THR A 103 -30.25 15.89 -6.97
N ARG A 104 -29.68 14.75 -7.36
CA ARG A 104 -30.44 13.52 -7.65
C ARG A 104 -31.02 12.93 -6.36
N ASP A 105 -30.23 12.90 -5.30
CA ASP A 105 -30.68 12.39 -4.00
C ASP A 105 -31.77 13.28 -3.40
N ARG A 106 -31.62 14.61 -3.51
CA ARG A 106 -32.65 15.59 -3.12
C ARG A 106 -33.94 15.41 -3.92
N MET A 107 -33.86 15.27 -5.24
CA MET A 107 -35.03 15.06 -6.09
C MET A 107 -35.76 13.75 -5.73
N ARG A 108 -35.02 12.66 -5.51
CA ARG A 108 -35.60 11.39 -5.02
C ARG A 108 -36.30 11.56 -3.67
N SER A 109 -35.67 12.27 -2.72
CA SER A 109 -36.29 12.54 -1.42
C SER A 109 -37.57 13.37 -1.51
N TRP A 110 -37.63 14.30 -2.47
CA TRP A 110 -38.80 15.14 -2.68
C TRP A 110 -39.96 14.33 -3.26
N VAL A 111 -39.71 13.51 -4.29
CA VAL A 111 -40.71 12.61 -4.87
C VAL A 111 -41.24 11.61 -3.83
N LEU A 112 -40.37 11.04 -2.99
CA LEU A 112 -40.80 10.14 -1.91
C LEU A 112 -41.68 10.85 -0.87
N ARG A 113 -41.40 12.13 -0.56
CA ARG A 113 -42.23 12.94 0.35
C ARG A 113 -43.57 13.32 -0.28
N SER A 114 -43.58 13.63 -1.58
CA SER A 114 -44.79 14.03 -2.30
C SER A 114 -45.71 12.85 -2.60
N GLY A 115 -45.16 11.67 -2.91
CA GLY A 115 -45.94 10.46 -3.22
C GLY A 115 -46.58 9.79 -2.00
N ALA A 116 -46.10 10.07 -0.78
CA ALA A 116 -46.74 9.61 0.45
C ALA A 116 -48.00 10.42 0.82
N SER A 117 -48.25 11.55 0.16
CA SER A 117 -49.37 12.44 0.47
C SER A 117 -50.64 12.14 -0.33
N SER A 118 -50.60 11.26 -1.33
CA SER A 118 -51.74 10.98 -2.22
C SER A 118 -52.41 9.62 -1.99
N ALA A 119 -52.26 9.03 -0.79
CA ALA A 119 -52.84 7.74 -0.42
C ALA A 119 -53.79 7.81 0.80
N LEU A 120 -54.25 9.01 1.18
CA LEU A 120 -55.16 9.21 2.32
C LEU A 120 -56.34 10.16 2.05
N ASP A 121 -56.69 10.41 0.78
CA ASP A 121 -57.96 11.05 0.41
C ASP A 121 -58.77 10.16 -0.54
#